data_AF-A0A1Y3VFK6-F1
#
_entry.id   AF-A0A1Y3VFK6-F1
#
_cell.length_a   1.000
_cell.length_b   1.000
_cell.length_c   1.000
_cell.angle_alpha   90.00
_cell.angle_beta   90.00
_cell.angle_gamma   90.00
#
_symmetry.space_group_name_H-M   'P 1'
#
loop_
_entity.id
_entity.type
_entity.pdbx_description
1 polymer ?
#
loop_
_entity_poly.entity_id
_entity_poly.type
_entity_poly.pdbx_seq_one_letter_code
_entity_poly.pdbx_strand_id
1 'polypeptide(L)' 'MQGWGELVLQGPIRENGETDDPQEPRPPLRFPSLQNNGELHDPEVQALLRSAEAGERILTPDVTEEERREIENFDLRNYV' A
#
# COMPACT_ATOMS: atom_id res chain seq x y z
N MET A 1 -5.42 20.51 -3.62
CA MET A 1 -5.80 19.17 -3.13
C MET A 1 -5.71 19.21 -1.62
N GLN A 2 -6.75 18.75 -0.91
CA GLN A 2 -6.71 18.67 0.56
C GLN A 2 -5.65 17.65 0.98
N GLY A 3 -4.88 17.98 2.02
CA GLY A 3 -3.85 17.10 2.54
C GLY A 3 -4.47 15.92 3.29
N TRP A 4 -3.82 14.75 3.27
CA TRP A 4 -4.29 13.55 3.97
C TRP A 4 -4.54 13.75 5.47
N GLY A 5 -3.87 14.74 6.09
CA GLY A 5 -4.06 15.08 7.51
C GLY A 5 -5.32 15.89 7.82
N GLU A 6 -6.05 16.35 6.81
CA GLU A 6 -7.30 17.12 6.96
C GLU A 6 -8.54 16.25 6.69
N LEU A 7 -8.35 14.96 6.38
CA LEU A 7 -9.45 14.03 6.16
C LEU A 7 -10.09 13.63 7.49
N VAL A 8 -11.40 13.87 7.57
CA VAL A 8 -12.23 13.42 8.68
C VAL A 8 -12.69 11.99 8.39
N LEU A 9 -12.43 11.08 9.33
CA LEU A 9 -12.94 9.72 9.25
C LEU A 9 -14.45 9.76 9.50
N GLN A 10 -15.24 9.41 8.48
CA GLN A 10 -16.67 9.14 8.70
C GLN A 10 -16.84 7.98 9.67
N GLY A 11 -17.85 8.09 10.54
CA GLY A 11 -18.23 7.01 11.43
C GLY A 11 -18.65 5.75 10.66
N PRO A 12 -18.67 4.59 11.32
CA PRO A 12 -19.16 3.37 10.69
C PRO A 12 -20.64 3.53 10.29
N ILE A 13 -21.00 2.96 9.13
CA ILE A 13 -22.38 2.94 8.65
C ILE A 13 -23.09 1.76 9.31
N ARG A 14 -24.19 2.04 10.02
CA ARG A 14 -25.02 1.05 10.71
C ARG A 14 -25.93 0.32 9.70
N GLU A 15 -26.48 -0.83 10.09
CA GLU A 15 -27.35 -1.66 9.24
C GLU A 15 -28.61 -0.91 8.73
N ASN A 16 -29.07 0.10 9.48
CA ASN A 16 -30.18 0.98 9.10
C ASN A 16 -29.77 2.14 8.17
N GLY A 17 -28.51 2.20 7.75
CA GLY A 17 -27.98 3.26 6.88
C GLY A 17 -27.65 4.57 7.61
N GLU A 18 -27.82 4.64 8.93
CA GLU A 18 -27.39 5.79 9.71
C GLU A 18 -25.88 5.75 9.93
N THR A 19 -25.24 6.91 9.85
CA THR A 19 -23.80 7.05 10.12
C THR A 19 -23.65 7.74 11.47
N ASP A 20 -22.82 7.19 12.35
CA ASP A 20 -22.47 7.86 13.60
C ASP A 20 -21.75 9.19 13.31
N ASP A 21 -21.85 10.16 14.22
CA ASP A 21 -21.22 11.47 14.04
C ASP A 21 -19.72 11.33 13.72
N PRO A 22 -19.22 12.04 12.69
CA PRO A 22 -17.83 11.98 12.30
C PRO A 22 -16.92 12.44 13.44
N GLN A 23 -15.93 11.62 13.77
CA GLN A 23 -15.00 11.93 14.85
C GLN A 23 -14.03 13.02 14.39
N GLU A 24 -13.74 13.98 15.27
CA GLU A 24 -12.72 15.01 14.98
C GLU A 24 -11.41 14.36 14.53
N PRO A 25 -10.71 14.99 13.56
CA PRO A 25 -9.44 14.46 13.07
C PRO A 25 -8.49 14.32 14.26
N ARG A 26 -8.01 13.09 14.48
CA ARG A 26 -7.03 12.84 15.53
C ARG A 26 -5.82 13.74 15.30
N PRO A 27 -5.22 14.32 16.36
CA PRO A 27 -4.01 15.12 16.21
C PRO A 27 -2.99 14.30 15.40
N PRO A 28 -2.26 14.93 14.47
CA PRO A 28 -1.36 14.22 13.58
C PRO A 28 -0.44 13.35 14.41
N LEU A 29 -0.42 12.05 14.09
CA LEU A 29 0.54 11.12 14.65
C LEU A 29 1.92 11.75 14.48
N ARG A 30 2.58 12.10 15.58
CA ARG A 30 4.02 12.35 15.55
C ARG A 30 4.65 11.03 15.23
N PHE A 31 4.83 10.76 13.94
CA PHE A 31 5.71 9.69 13.50
C PHE A 31 7.02 9.88 14.26
N PRO A 32 7.60 8.81 14.86
CA PRO A 32 8.96 8.89 15.34
C PRO A 32 9.77 9.51 14.22
N SER A 33 10.54 10.55 14.52
CA SER A 33 11.52 11.07 13.56
C SER A 33 12.30 9.84 13.11
N LEU A 34 12.15 9.44 11.86
CA LEU A 34 12.95 8.36 11.30
C LEU A 34 14.37 8.90 11.39
N GLN A 35 15.11 8.51 12.44
CA GLN A 35 16.49 8.94 12.67
C GLN A 35 17.41 8.44 11.54
N ASN A 36 16.88 7.52 10.75
CA ASN A 36 17.41 7.02 9.51
C ASN A 36 16.49 7.51 8.40
N ASN A 37 17.00 8.07 7.31
CA ASN A 37 16.25 8.79 6.27
C ASN A 37 15.29 7.90 5.42
N GLY A 38 14.58 6.94 6.02
CA GLY A 38 13.81 5.91 5.32
C GLY A 38 14.68 4.78 4.76
N GLU A 39 15.98 4.75 5.06
CA GLU A 39 16.83 3.64 4.65
C GLU A 39 16.47 2.39 5.44
N LEU A 40 16.05 1.36 4.71
CA LEU A 40 15.68 0.07 5.25
C LEU A 40 16.97 -0.75 5.46
N HIS A 41 17.49 -0.76 6.68
CA HIS A 41 18.72 -1.49 7.04
C HIS A 41 18.47 -2.94 7.44
N ASP A 42 17.23 -3.39 7.32
CA ASP A 42 16.90 -4.79 7.58
C ASP A 42 17.58 -5.68 6.53
N PRO A 43 18.46 -6.62 6.95
CA PRO A 43 19.22 -7.44 6.03
C PRO A 43 18.36 -8.40 5.21
N GLU A 44 17.22 -8.83 5.73
CA GLU A 44 16.24 -9.66 5.01
C GLU A 44 15.57 -8.84 3.91
N VAL A 45 15.15 -7.61 4.21
CA VAL A 45 14.54 -6.77 3.19
C VAL A 45 15.54 -6.29 2.15
N GLN A 46 16.78 -6.02 2.53
CA GLN A 46 17.85 -5.71 1.58
C GLN A 46 18.14 -6.88 0.63
N ALA A 47 18.03 -8.13 1.11
CA ALA A 47 18.17 -9.31 0.27
C ALA A 47 16.99 -9.44 -0.72
N LEU A 48 15.76 -9.20 -0.26
CA LEU A 48 14.56 -9.21 -1.11
C LEU A 48 14.55 -8.09 -2.16
N LEU A 49 15.04 -6.89 -1.80
CA LEU A 49 15.18 -5.79 -2.76
C LEU A 49 16.22 -6.12 -3.84
N ARG A 50 17.33 -6.74 -3.45
CA ARG A 50 18.36 -7.18 -4.40
C ARG A 50 17.86 -8.26 -5.35
N SER A 51 17.06 -9.22 -4.87
CA SER A 51 16.47 -10.23 -5.75
C SER A 51 15.45 -9.61 -6.73
N ALA A 52 14.63 -8.68 -6.25
CA ALA A 52 13.69 -7.94 -7.10
C ALA A 52 14.41 -7.10 -8.18
N GLU A 53 15.51 -6.43 -7.84
CA GLU A 53 16.35 -5.67 -8.79
C GLU A 53 17.03 -6.58 -9.84
N ALA A 54 17.41 -7.79 -9.45
CA ALA A 54 17.94 -8.81 -10.36
C ALA A 54 16.88 -9.38 -11.32
N GLY A 55 15.62 -8.93 -11.23
CA GLY A 55 14.51 -9.44 -12.02
C GLY A 55 14.11 -10.86 -11.61
N GLU A 56 14.55 -11.32 -10.43
CA GLU A 56 14.13 -12.60 -9.88
C GLU A 56 12.66 -12.47 -9.48
N ARG A 57 11.79 -13.05 -10.30
CA ARG A 57 10.36 -13.10 -10.01
C ARG A 57 10.16 -13.97 -8.78
N ILE A 58 9.56 -13.39 -7.74
CA ILE A 58 8.99 -14.16 -6.65
C ILE A 58 7.92 -15.06 -7.27
N LEU A 59 8.25 -16.34 -7.43
CA LEU A 59 7.32 -17.36 -7.92
C LEU A 59 6.32 -17.61 -6.80
N THR A 60 5.24 -16.84 -6.79
CA THR A 60 4.06 -17.16 -6.01
C THR A 60 3.50 -18.49 -6.50
N PRO A 61 3.38 -19.52 -5.63
CA PRO A 61 3.02 -20.89 -6.03
C PRO A 61 1.56 -21.06 -6.45
N ASP A 62 0.74 -20.03 -6.25
CA ASP A 62 -0.70 -19.96 -6.50
C ASP A 62 -1.07 -19.35 -7.86
N VAL A 63 -0.10 -18.77 -8.58
CA VAL A 63 -0.35 -18.16 -9.90
C VAL A 63 -0.33 -19.23 -10.99
N THR A 64 -1.44 -19.36 -11.69
CA THR A 64 -1.57 -20.24 -12.87
C THR A 64 -0.70 -19.75 -14.04
N GLU A 65 -0.40 -20.64 -14.98
CA GLU A 65 0.40 -20.28 -16.18
C GLU A 65 -0.34 -19.24 -17.05
N GLU A 66 -1.66 -19.29 -17.07
CA GLU A 66 -2.52 -18.30 -17.73
C GLU A 66 -2.40 -16.92 -17.10
N GLU A 67 -2.53 -16.83 -15.76
CA GLU A 67 -2.40 -15.57 -15.02
C GLU A 67 -0.98 -14.97 -15.15
N ARG A 68 0.05 -15.82 -15.19
CA ARG A 68 1.44 -15.38 -15.43
C ARG A 68 1.57 -14.66 -16.79
N ARG A 69 0.97 -15.21 -17.84
CA ARG A 69 0.99 -14.62 -19.19
C ARG A 69 0.19 -13.33 -19.25
N GLU A 70 -0.91 -13.25 -18.51
CA GLU A 70 -1.72 -12.02 -18.44
C GLU A 70 -0.94 -10.90 -17.75
N ILE A 71 -0.23 -11.20 -16.65
CA ILE A 71 0.65 -10.25 -15.97
C ILE A 71 1.82 -9.84 -16.86
N GLU A 72 2.44 -10.78 -17.60
CA GLU A 72 3.51 -10.48 -18.57
C GLU A 72 3.09 -9.52 -19.67
N ASN A 73 1.86 -9.66 -20.15
CA ASN A 73 1.33 -8.87 -21.26
C ASN A 73 0.55 -7.63 -20.78
N PHE A 74 0.54 -7.35 -19.47
CA PHE A 74 -0.21 -6.24 -18.92
C PHE A 74 0.44 -4.89 -19.29
N ASP A 75 -0.30 -4.07 -20.03
CA ASP A 75 0.09 -2.69 -20.35
C ASP A 75 -0.87 -1.70 -19.68
N LEU A 76 -0.35 -0.95 -18.70
CA LEU A 76 -1.07 0.10 -17.97
C LEU A 76 -1.65 1.18 -18.89
N ARG A 77 -1.05 1.42 -20.06
CA ARG A 77 -1.50 2.44 -21.01
C ARG A 77 -2.85 2.15 -21.64
N ASN A 78 -3.30 0.90 -21.58
CA ASN A 78 -4.60 0.49 -22.11
C ASN A 78 -5.77 0.87 -21.17
N TYR A 79 -5.50 1.42 -19.98
CA TYR A 79 -6.50 1.66 -18.93
C TYR A 79 -6.61 3.14 -18.51
N VAL A 80 -6.14 4.09 -19.34
CA VAL A 80 -6.14 5.55 -19.06
C VAL A 80 -7.09 6.31 -19.97
#